data_AF-A0AAV6URQ7-F1
#
_entry.id   AF-A0AAV6URQ7-F1
#
_cell.length_a   1.000
_cell.length_b   1.000
_cell.length_c   1.000
_cell.angle_alpha   90.00
_cell.angle_beta   90.00
_cell.angle_gamma   90.00
#
_symmetry.space_group_name_H-M   'P 1'
#
loop_
_entity.id
_entity.type
_entity.pdbx_description
1 polymer ?
#
loop_
_entity_poly.entity_id
_entity_poly.type
_entity_poly.pdbx_seq_one_letter_code
_entity_poly.pdbx_strand_id
1 'polypeptide(L)'
;MPLNEIKTGVETQRTAKTNQNNVENDIELVAADLNSTVKGISSQDKDDRNFTIDIYKSYKIRIFKPLIPLKLVLFLWYGGASFVAPFLTVYFKQRGITISELSASFILSPIIQLLSSFVVGIVADKLGRSKPILVGNLILCVLFLGGLLCVPRMNTANCASQPINLKCHPRQFDRLITKTSCDVVEDVIQVNSCNVQCPENVTEYCDGQNLICEILAGNEQIRNFSLSIHVDGSYKVKDRCYYNVSSMSHKNETYSWCNVPHKMYCRVSCNVDSGVRCEDENDNRNVLMMTTMVFFVLFLASYSNVYRLLDVTTMALVKEHDSDFGRERFFSISGILVTAPIAGVLVDTWSLPGEEKNYLPAFYFFICNIIVLLAIVYKLEVTIQPPGKKLWKKAIVLLKNIDVISFICVVFLLGTAWSFTKNFLFWYLEGMNSPSVLIGLIPAISSLYGLPFLVTSRWWVNKIGASQIFVLGLLGYVINTMGYSFLQDPWYSLILEVTNIVTYHLLWVAVVVHSHELAPEGLTATVISLAGSIHYHLGKTSGSLIGGLIMSSSGGRVAFRVMGIICLISAVLYSLYLYIRRTCFVVTQPVENEGAVQEEEKTGEIYALVTEKVNEIEFKNHL
;
A
#
# COMPACT_ATOMS: atom_id res chain seq x y z
N MET A 1 84.84 35.96 -35.82
CA MET A 1 84.35 34.61 -36.18
C MET A 1 82.96 34.42 -35.59
N PRO A 2 81.90 34.45 -36.42
CA PRO A 2 80.69 33.67 -36.09
C PRO A 2 79.99 33.09 -37.34
N LEU A 3 79.56 31.81 -37.26
CA LEU A 3 78.53 31.17 -38.08
C LEU A 3 78.43 29.69 -37.65
N ASN A 4 77.45 29.33 -36.81
CA ASN A 4 76.83 27.99 -36.72
C ASN A 4 75.83 27.89 -35.55
N GLU A 5 74.62 28.44 -35.71
CA GLU A 5 73.43 28.09 -34.88
C GLU A 5 72.13 28.29 -35.69
N ILE A 6 71.90 27.58 -36.82
CA ILE A 6 70.61 27.63 -37.57
C ILE A 6 70.13 26.24 -38.07
N LYS A 7 70.60 25.10 -37.55
CA LYS A 7 70.17 23.78 -38.09
C LYS A 7 69.50 22.76 -37.17
N THR A 8 69.19 23.09 -35.92
CA THR A 8 68.55 22.12 -34.97
C THR A 8 67.12 22.46 -34.56
N GLY A 9 66.46 23.43 -35.22
CA GLY A 9 65.06 23.80 -34.94
C GLY A 9 64.01 23.24 -35.91
N VAL A 10 64.40 22.60 -37.02
CA VAL A 10 63.49 22.27 -38.14
C VAL A 10 63.06 20.79 -38.16
N GLU A 11 63.78 19.88 -37.51
CA GLU A 11 63.41 18.45 -37.48
C GLU A 11 62.43 18.08 -36.35
N THR A 12 62.38 18.83 -35.25
CA THR A 12 61.47 18.57 -34.11
C THR A 12 60.04 19.06 -34.36
N GLN A 13 59.83 20.02 -35.27
CA GLN A 13 58.48 20.45 -35.68
C GLN A 13 57.87 19.55 -36.77
N ARG A 14 58.69 18.82 -37.53
CA ARG A 14 58.20 17.92 -38.59
C ARG A 14 57.65 16.63 -38.02
N THR A 15 58.26 16.06 -36.99
CA THR A 15 57.76 14.86 -36.28
C THR A 15 56.54 15.14 -35.39
N ALA A 16 56.38 16.36 -34.88
CA ALA A 16 55.17 16.76 -34.16
C ALA A 16 53.95 16.93 -35.08
N LYS A 17 54.11 17.53 -36.28
CA LYS A 17 53.03 17.67 -37.25
C LYS A 17 52.57 16.34 -37.87
N THR A 18 53.47 15.38 -38.09
CA THR A 18 53.08 14.06 -38.62
C THR A 18 52.33 13.22 -37.60
N ASN A 19 52.63 13.36 -36.30
CA ASN A 19 51.86 12.69 -35.24
C ASN A 19 50.51 13.34 -34.98
N GLN A 20 50.37 14.66 -35.18
CA GLN A 20 49.10 15.35 -35.01
C GLN A 20 48.11 14.99 -36.14
N ASN A 21 48.58 14.94 -37.39
CA ASN A 21 47.75 14.58 -38.54
C ASN A 21 47.32 13.10 -38.52
N ASN A 22 48.12 12.19 -37.96
CA ASN A 22 47.72 10.79 -37.81
C ASN A 22 46.65 10.61 -36.71
N VAL A 23 46.73 11.37 -35.61
CA VAL A 23 45.71 11.36 -34.55
C VAL A 23 44.42 12.02 -35.03
N GLU A 24 44.49 13.09 -35.83
CA GLU A 24 43.33 13.75 -36.42
C GLU A 24 42.62 12.85 -37.44
N ASN A 25 43.38 12.15 -38.29
CA ASN A 25 42.83 11.17 -39.24
C ASN A 25 42.24 9.94 -38.53
N ASP A 26 42.84 9.47 -37.43
CA ASP A 26 42.28 8.37 -36.62
C ASP A 26 41.01 8.81 -35.87
N ILE A 27 40.93 10.07 -35.42
CA ILE A 27 39.72 10.64 -34.80
C ILE A 27 38.62 10.85 -35.85
N GLU A 28 38.95 11.28 -37.06
CA GLU A 28 37.97 11.40 -38.16
C GLU A 28 37.50 10.03 -38.67
N LEU A 29 38.37 9.01 -38.73
CA LEU A 29 37.95 7.64 -39.06
C LEU A 29 37.04 7.06 -37.98
N VAL A 30 37.37 7.25 -36.70
CA VAL A 30 36.55 6.80 -35.55
C VAL A 30 35.25 7.61 -35.46
N ALA A 31 35.26 8.91 -35.77
CA ALA A 31 34.06 9.74 -35.81
C ALA A 31 33.18 9.45 -37.03
N ALA A 32 33.76 9.05 -38.17
CA ALA A 32 33.04 8.56 -39.33
C ALA A 32 32.43 7.16 -39.08
N ASP A 33 33.13 6.30 -38.34
CA ASP A 33 32.62 4.98 -37.92
C ASP A 33 31.58 5.10 -36.79
N LEU A 34 31.71 6.06 -35.87
CA LEU A 34 30.67 6.41 -34.91
C LEU A 34 29.47 7.08 -35.58
N ASN A 35 29.66 7.93 -36.58
CA ASN A 35 28.56 8.54 -37.33
C ASN A 35 27.88 7.55 -38.30
N SER A 36 28.59 6.55 -38.83
CA SER A 36 27.99 5.45 -39.60
C SER A 36 27.24 4.48 -38.69
N THR A 37 27.73 4.24 -37.48
CA THR A 37 27.07 3.42 -36.44
C THR A 37 25.86 4.15 -35.82
N VAL A 38 25.92 5.48 -35.65
CA VAL A 38 24.84 6.30 -35.09
C VAL A 38 23.78 6.68 -36.14
N LYS A 39 24.15 6.85 -37.42
CA LYS A 39 23.18 7.00 -38.53
C LYS A 39 22.66 5.65 -39.07
N GLY A 40 23.33 4.54 -38.73
CA GLY A 40 22.94 3.17 -39.06
C GLY A 40 21.99 2.48 -38.07
N ILE A 41 21.71 3.09 -36.90
CA ILE A 41 20.60 2.65 -36.03
C ILE A 41 19.31 3.19 -36.63
N SER A 42 18.86 2.45 -37.64
CA SER A 42 17.70 2.75 -38.46
C SER A 42 16.44 2.93 -37.62
N SER A 43 15.52 3.74 -38.15
CA SER A 43 14.14 3.83 -37.71
C SER A 43 13.42 2.47 -37.55
N GLN A 44 13.94 1.37 -38.13
CA GLN A 44 13.43 0.01 -37.93
C GLN A 44 13.68 -0.54 -36.51
N ASP A 45 14.79 -0.19 -35.84
CA ASP A 45 15.15 -0.74 -34.51
C ASP A 45 14.41 -0.04 -33.34
N LYS A 46 13.71 1.07 -33.62
CA LYS A 46 12.79 1.74 -32.68
C LYS A 46 11.37 1.17 -32.73
N ASP A 47 10.93 0.69 -33.90
CA ASP A 47 9.62 0.02 -34.05
C ASP A 47 9.67 -1.42 -33.52
N ASP A 48 10.81 -2.11 -33.64
CA ASP A 48 10.95 -3.48 -33.11
C ASP A 48 10.97 -3.56 -31.57
N ARG A 49 11.17 -2.44 -30.87
CA ARG A 49 11.14 -2.36 -29.40
C ARG A 49 9.75 -2.04 -28.83
N ASN A 50 8.77 -1.72 -29.66
CA ASN A 50 7.43 -1.32 -29.22
C ASN A 50 6.35 -2.26 -29.79
N PHE A 51 5.64 -2.96 -28.91
CA PHE A 51 4.42 -3.65 -29.31
C PHE A 51 3.26 -2.64 -29.39
N THR A 52 2.67 -2.47 -30.56
CA THR A 52 1.52 -1.58 -30.76
C THR A 52 0.23 -2.40 -30.78
N ILE A 53 -0.70 -2.07 -29.87
CA ILE A 53 -2.08 -2.58 -29.91
C ILE A 53 -2.96 -1.44 -30.41
N ASP A 54 -3.54 -1.62 -31.59
CA ASP A 54 -4.53 -0.70 -32.15
C ASP A 54 -5.91 -1.05 -31.58
N ILE A 55 -6.49 -0.17 -30.76
CA ILE A 55 -7.81 -0.40 -30.13
C ILE A 55 -8.92 0.17 -31.00
N TYR A 56 -8.76 1.40 -31.49
CA TYR A 56 -9.75 2.05 -32.37
C TYR A 56 -9.12 3.23 -33.12
N LYS A 57 -9.25 3.25 -34.46
CA LYS A 57 -8.87 4.24 -35.50
C LYS A 57 -7.74 5.29 -35.25
N SER A 58 -7.65 5.94 -34.08
CA SER A 58 -6.56 6.86 -33.70
C SER A 58 -5.83 6.52 -32.39
N TYR A 59 -6.34 5.58 -31.58
CA TYR A 59 -5.77 5.25 -30.26
C TYR A 59 -4.88 4.01 -30.34
N LYS A 60 -3.56 4.24 -30.30
CA LYS A 60 -2.52 3.20 -30.32
C LYS A 60 -1.88 3.06 -28.95
N ILE A 61 -1.94 1.88 -28.34
CA ILE A 61 -1.17 1.59 -27.11
C ILE A 61 0.20 1.07 -27.53
N ARG A 62 1.27 1.82 -27.20
CA ARG A 62 2.66 1.37 -27.37
C ARG A 62 3.19 0.77 -26.06
N ILE A 63 3.51 -0.51 -26.07
CA ILE A 63 4.16 -1.22 -24.95
C ILE A 63 5.63 -1.42 -25.30
N PHE A 64 6.50 -0.74 -24.57
CA PHE A 64 7.95 -0.91 -24.70
C PHE A 64 8.38 -2.29 -24.18
N LYS A 65 8.95 -3.14 -25.06
CA LYS A 65 9.32 -4.54 -24.80
C LYS A 65 10.27 -4.70 -23.61
N PRO A 66 11.33 -3.88 -23.43
CA PRO A 66 12.24 -4.00 -22.28
C PRO A 66 11.58 -3.78 -20.91
N LEU A 67 10.46 -3.05 -20.84
CA LEU A 67 9.74 -2.80 -19.59
C LEU A 67 8.67 -3.85 -19.28
N ILE A 68 8.44 -4.85 -20.16
CA ILE A 68 7.46 -5.92 -19.91
C ILE A 68 7.74 -6.67 -18.60
N PRO A 69 8.98 -7.10 -18.29
CA PRO A 69 9.27 -7.76 -17.03
C PRO A 69 8.92 -6.90 -15.81
N LEU A 70 9.18 -5.58 -15.88
CA LEU A 70 8.82 -4.65 -14.81
C LEU A 70 7.30 -4.58 -14.61
N LYS A 71 6.53 -4.47 -15.71
CA LYS A 71 5.06 -4.42 -15.66
C LYS A 71 4.46 -5.68 -15.04
N LEU A 72 4.97 -6.85 -15.41
CA LEU A 72 4.56 -8.12 -14.82
C LEU A 72 4.94 -8.21 -13.35
N VAL A 73 6.14 -7.78 -12.97
CA VAL A 73 6.59 -7.71 -11.58
C VAL A 73 5.66 -6.83 -10.73
N LEU A 74 5.32 -5.64 -11.24
CA LEU A 74 4.42 -4.69 -10.58
C LEU A 74 3.00 -5.27 -10.46
N PHE A 75 2.47 -5.87 -11.53
CA PHE A 75 1.16 -6.51 -11.53
C PHE A 75 1.08 -7.66 -10.51
N LEU A 76 2.06 -8.57 -10.54
CA LEU A 76 2.07 -9.76 -9.69
C LEU A 76 2.29 -9.42 -8.23
N TRP A 77 3.21 -8.52 -7.88
CA TRP A 77 3.44 -8.17 -6.47
C TRP A 77 2.23 -7.48 -5.85
N TYR A 78 1.70 -6.44 -6.51
CA TYR A 78 0.54 -5.70 -6.00
C TYR A 78 -0.75 -6.54 -6.07
N GLY A 79 -0.88 -7.41 -7.08
CA GLY A 79 -1.98 -8.37 -7.16
C GLY A 79 -1.88 -9.44 -6.08
N GLY A 80 -0.71 -10.05 -5.90
CA GLY A 80 -0.42 -11.08 -4.91
C GLY A 80 -0.69 -10.60 -3.49
N ALA A 81 -0.28 -9.38 -3.16
CA ALA A 81 -0.57 -8.69 -1.90
C ALA A 81 -2.06 -8.75 -1.47
N SER A 82 -2.99 -8.76 -2.43
CA SER A 82 -4.43 -8.82 -2.18
C SER A 82 -4.89 -10.17 -1.62
N PHE A 83 -4.11 -11.24 -1.80
CA PHE A 83 -4.37 -12.56 -1.18
C PHE A 83 -3.92 -12.65 0.28
N VAL A 84 -3.15 -11.69 0.80
CA VAL A 84 -2.62 -11.75 2.17
C VAL A 84 -3.21 -10.65 3.04
N ALA A 85 -3.14 -9.40 2.60
CA ALA A 85 -3.46 -8.23 3.42
C ALA A 85 -4.83 -8.30 4.13
N PRO A 86 -5.95 -8.68 3.46
CA PRO A 86 -7.26 -8.71 4.12
C PRO A 86 -7.48 -9.94 5.02
N PHE A 87 -6.81 -11.06 4.75
CA PHE A 87 -7.09 -12.33 5.44
C PHE A 87 -6.13 -12.60 6.60
N LEU A 88 -4.97 -11.96 6.64
CA LEU A 88 -3.94 -12.22 7.65
C LEU A 88 -4.41 -11.91 9.08
N THR A 89 -5.15 -10.81 9.27
CA THR A 89 -5.71 -10.42 10.58
C THR A 89 -6.77 -11.39 11.08
N VAL A 90 -7.69 -11.77 10.19
CA VAL A 90 -8.79 -12.69 10.51
C VAL A 90 -8.26 -14.10 10.77
N TYR A 91 -7.24 -14.52 10.01
CA TYR A 91 -6.52 -15.77 10.24
C TYR A 91 -5.89 -15.85 11.64
N PHE A 92 -5.29 -14.76 12.12
CA PHE A 92 -4.74 -14.72 13.49
C PHE A 92 -5.81 -14.82 14.57
N LYS A 93 -6.96 -14.16 14.37
CA LYS A 93 -8.10 -14.26 15.28
C LYS A 93 -8.57 -15.72 15.38
N GLN A 94 -8.71 -16.44 14.25
CA GLN A 94 -9.06 -17.87 14.26
C GLN A 94 -8.03 -18.76 14.96
N ARG A 95 -6.74 -18.40 14.90
CA ARG A 95 -5.66 -19.14 15.55
C ARG A 95 -5.56 -18.94 17.06
N GLY A 96 -6.41 -18.08 17.63
CA GLY A 96 -6.51 -17.82 19.07
C GLY A 96 -5.70 -16.61 19.56
N ILE A 97 -5.23 -15.73 18.66
CA ILE A 97 -4.57 -14.47 19.04
C ILE A 97 -5.65 -13.47 19.43
N THR A 98 -5.52 -12.87 20.62
CA THR A 98 -6.46 -11.85 21.09
C THR A 98 -6.30 -10.54 20.30
N ILE A 99 -7.36 -9.74 20.25
CA ILE A 99 -7.34 -8.44 19.56
C ILE A 99 -6.27 -7.52 20.16
N SER A 100 -6.06 -7.55 21.47
CA SER A 100 -5.01 -6.77 22.15
C SER A 100 -3.60 -7.19 21.74
N GLU A 101 -3.34 -8.49 21.61
CA GLU A 101 -2.05 -9.05 21.19
C GLU A 101 -1.76 -8.73 19.71
N LEU A 102 -2.77 -8.87 18.86
CA LEU A 102 -2.70 -8.50 17.45
C LEU A 102 -2.43 -7.00 17.29
N SER A 103 -3.13 -6.16 18.05
CA SER A 103 -2.96 -4.70 18.04
C SER A 103 -1.55 -4.29 18.48
N ALA A 104 -0.98 -4.94 19.50
CA ALA A 104 0.40 -4.72 19.92
C ALA A 104 1.41 -5.03 18.78
N SER A 105 1.18 -6.12 18.03
CA SER A 105 2.01 -6.48 16.88
C SER A 105 1.94 -5.43 15.76
N PHE A 106 0.75 -4.88 15.50
CA PHE A 106 0.57 -3.81 14.52
C PHE A 106 1.20 -2.48 14.93
N ILE A 107 1.32 -2.19 16.22
CA ILE A 107 2.01 -0.99 16.73
C ILE A 107 3.53 -1.17 16.65
N LEU A 108 4.03 -2.35 16.98
CA LEU A 108 5.46 -2.65 16.93
C LEU A 108 5.99 -2.76 15.48
N SER A 109 5.16 -3.25 14.56
CA SER A 109 5.58 -3.56 13.20
C SER A 109 6.11 -2.36 12.39
N PRO A 110 5.46 -1.16 12.38
CA PRO A 110 5.98 0.02 11.69
C PRO A 110 7.38 0.47 12.15
N ILE A 111 7.71 0.31 13.44
CA ILE A 111 9.03 0.64 13.98
C ILE A 111 10.08 -0.32 13.40
N ILE A 112 9.77 -1.61 13.40
CA ILE A 112 10.68 -2.63 12.84
C ILE A 112 10.77 -2.50 11.32
N GLN A 113 9.68 -2.19 10.62
CA GLN A 113 9.68 -1.88 9.19
C GLN A 113 10.62 -0.70 8.89
N LEU A 114 10.56 0.37 9.67
CA LEU A 114 11.43 1.54 9.51
C LEU A 114 12.92 1.17 9.64
N LEU A 115 13.28 0.47 10.72
CA LEU A 115 14.66 0.02 10.97
C LEU A 115 15.14 -0.92 9.86
N SER A 116 14.31 -1.89 9.48
CA SER A 116 14.59 -2.83 8.40
C SER A 116 14.85 -2.10 7.08
N SER A 117 14.02 -1.10 6.76
CA SER A 117 14.17 -0.28 5.57
C SER A 117 15.50 0.49 5.55
N PHE A 118 15.95 1.04 6.67
CA PHE A 118 17.26 1.69 6.75
C PHE A 118 18.41 0.70 6.48
N VAL A 119 18.36 -0.48 7.13
CA VAL A 119 19.38 -1.52 6.94
C VAL A 119 19.44 -1.98 5.49
N VAL A 120 18.29 -2.27 4.88
CA VAL A 120 18.19 -2.67 3.48
C VAL A 120 18.73 -1.60 2.54
N GLY A 121 18.46 -0.32 2.81
CA GLY A 121 19.02 0.80 2.06
C GLY A 121 20.55 0.86 2.12
N ILE A 122 21.14 0.75 3.33
CA ILE A 122 22.59 0.77 3.51
C ILE A 122 23.24 -0.43 2.81
N VAL A 123 22.62 -1.61 2.87
CA VAL A 123 23.11 -2.82 2.19
C VAL A 123 23.03 -2.66 0.67
N ALA A 124 21.96 -2.03 0.15
CA ALA A 124 21.82 -1.71 -1.27
C ALA A 124 22.90 -0.79 -1.77
N ASP A 125 23.20 0.25 -0.99
CA ASP A 125 24.26 1.21 -1.30
C ASP A 125 25.65 0.55 -1.31
N LYS A 126 25.92 -0.38 -0.36
CA LYS A 126 27.19 -1.11 -0.30
C LYS A 126 27.37 -2.11 -1.45
N LEU A 127 26.30 -2.82 -1.82
CA LEU A 127 26.37 -3.83 -2.88
C LEU A 127 26.33 -3.24 -4.29
N GLY A 128 25.87 -1.98 -4.44
CA GLY A 128 25.73 -1.32 -5.73
C GLY A 128 24.77 -2.04 -6.70
N ARG A 129 23.95 -2.96 -6.19
CA ARG A 129 23.00 -3.78 -6.95
C ARG A 129 21.73 -3.97 -6.13
N SER A 130 20.59 -3.44 -6.59
CA SER A 130 19.28 -3.60 -5.92
C SER A 130 18.64 -4.96 -6.13
N LYS A 131 18.88 -5.58 -7.29
CA LYS A 131 18.24 -6.85 -7.68
C LYS A 131 18.48 -7.99 -6.69
N PRO A 132 19.72 -8.28 -6.22
CA PRO A 132 19.95 -9.33 -5.22
C PRO A 132 19.20 -9.09 -3.91
N ILE A 133 19.02 -7.82 -3.52
CA ILE A 133 18.34 -7.45 -2.27
C ILE A 133 16.83 -7.57 -2.41
N LEU A 134 16.29 -7.24 -3.58
CA LEU A 134 14.89 -7.49 -3.93
C LEU A 134 14.60 -9.00 -3.87
N VAL A 135 15.43 -9.81 -4.51
CA VAL A 135 15.33 -11.29 -4.48
C VAL A 135 15.43 -11.82 -3.04
N GLY A 136 16.39 -11.31 -2.25
CA GLY A 136 16.52 -11.68 -0.84
C GLY A 136 15.27 -11.38 -0.02
N ASN A 137 14.67 -10.19 -0.16
CA ASN A 137 13.44 -9.85 0.56
C ASN A 137 12.23 -10.66 0.09
N LEU A 138 12.13 -11.01 -1.20
CA LEU A 138 11.09 -11.91 -1.71
C LEU A 138 11.19 -13.31 -1.10
N ILE A 139 12.41 -13.87 -1.01
CA ILE A 139 12.65 -15.16 -0.36
C ILE A 139 12.31 -15.09 1.13
N LEU A 140 12.72 -14.01 1.82
CA LEU A 140 12.37 -13.80 3.23
C LEU A 140 10.85 -13.71 3.45
N CYS A 141 10.09 -13.10 2.53
CA CYS A 141 8.62 -13.10 2.61
C CYS A 141 8.05 -14.52 2.60
N VAL A 142 8.54 -15.40 1.72
CA VAL A 142 8.10 -16.81 1.65
C VAL A 142 8.51 -17.57 2.91
N LEU A 143 9.75 -17.37 3.40
CA LEU A 143 10.24 -18.04 4.60
C LEU A 143 9.47 -17.63 5.85
N PHE A 144 9.23 -16.33 6.05
CA PHE A 144 8.51 -15.85 7.24
C PHE A 144 7.02 -16.18 7.18
N LEU A 145 6.38 -16.09 6.01
CA LEU A 145 4.99 -16.54 5.86
C LEU A 145 4.87 -18.05 6.00
N GLY A 146 5.78 -18.84 5.41
CA GLY A 146 5.82 -20.29 5.58
C GLY A 146 6.01 -20.68 7.04
N GLY A 147 6.95 -20.04 7.75
CA GLY A 147 7.16 -20.21 9.19
C GLY A 147 5.90 -19.89 9.99
N LEU A 148 5.20 -18.81 9.65
CA LEU A 148 3.92 -18.43 10.25
C LEU A 148 2.82 -19.49 10.04
N LEU A 149 2.78 -20.14 8.87
CA LEU A 149 1.79 -21.19 8.57
C LEU A 149 2.11 -22.52 9.29
N CYS A 150 3.37 -22.78 9.60
CA CYS A 150 3.82 -23.95 10.35
C CYS A 150 3.50 -23.86 11.86
N VAL A 151 3.23 -22.67 12.38
CA VAL A 151 2.83 -22.46 13.77
C VAL A 151 1.47 -23.16 14.01
N PRO A 152 1.38 -24.11 14.96
CA PRO A 152 0.12 -24.78 15.29
C PRO A 152 -0.93 -23.80 15.86
N ARG A 153 -2.21 -24.19 15.83
CA ARG A 153 -3.29 -23.41 16.46
C ARG A 153 -3.09 -23.42 17.98
N MET A 154 -3.30 -22.28 18.64
CA MET A 154 -3.25 -22.23 20.10
C MET A 154 -4.46 -22.98 20.67
N ASN A 155 -4.24 -23.82 21.69
CA ASN A 155 -5.32 -24.50 22.40
C ASN A 155 -6.10 -23.48 23.23
N THR A 156 -7.24 -23.04 22.70
CA THR A 156 -8.25 -22.24 23.43
C THR A 156 -9.41 -23.10 23.95
N ALA A 157 -9.30 -24.43 23.81
CA ALA A 157 -10.38 -25.41 24.00
C ALA A 157 -11.07 -25.36 25.37
N ASN A 158 -10.37 -24.92 26.42
CA ASN A 158 -10.93 -24.86 27.78
C ASN A 158 -11.48 -23.49 28.18
N CYS A 159 -11.43 -22.48 27.31
CA CYS A 159 -11.92 -21.13 27.61
C CYS A 159 -13.06 -20.65 26.72
N ALA A 160 -13.22 -21.26 25.55
CA ALA A 160 -14.24 -20.87 24.56
C ALA A 160 -15.67 -21.26 24.95
N SER A 161 -15.91 -21.77 26.16
CA SER A 161 -17.24 -22.20 26.59
C SER A 161 -17.56 -21.74 28.00
N GLN A 162 -17.86 -20.44 28.15
CA GLN A 162 -18.80 -20.09 29.21
C GLN A 162 -20.21 -20.44 28.72
N PRO A 163 -20.91 -21.41 29.36
CA PRO A 163 -22.26 -21.75 28.97
C PRO A 163 -23.20 -20.61 29.34
N ILE A 164 -23.58 -19.82 28.34
CA ILE A 164 -24.73 -18.94 28.44
C ILE A 164 -25.98 -19.80 28.52
N ASN A 165 -26.64 -19.70 29.67
CA ASN A 165 -27.93 -20.32 29.90
C ASN A 165 -29.02 -19.24 29.77
N LEU A 166 -29.84 -19.35 28.73
CA LEU A 166 -31.03 -18.52 28.55
C LEU A 166 -32.14 -19.03 29.47
N LYS A 167 -32.72 -18.15 30.28
CA LYS A 167 -33.81 -18.46 31.21
C LYS A 167 -34.88 -17.39 31.19
N CYS A 168 -36.13 -17.76 31.38
CA CYS A 168 -37.20 -16.79 31.62
C CYS A 168 -37.16 -16.28 33.06
N HIS A 169 -37.46 -15.00 33.25
CA HIS A 169 -37.44 -14.36 34.55
C HIS A 169 -38.56 -14.93 35.44
N PRO A 170 -38.25 -15.35 36.69
CA PRO A 170 -39.19 -16.12 37.53
C PRO A 170 -40.43 -15.35 38.00
N ARG A 171 -40.44 -14.02 37.90
CA ARG A 171 -41.57 -13.15 38.31
C ARG A 171 -42.18 -12.31 37.18
N GLN A 172 -41.49 -12.24 36.04
CA GLN A 172 -41.92 -11.47 34.86
C GLN A 172 -41.82 -12.44 33.69
N PHE A 173 -42.89 -13.19 33.47
CA PHE A 173 -42.87 -14.35 32.59
C PHE A 173 -42.55 -14.01 31.15
N ASP A 174 -42.63 -12.74 30.72
CA ASP A 174 -42.36 -12.33 29.34
C ASP A 174 -40.89 -11.95 29.11
N ARG A 175 -40.06 -11.94 30.17
CA ARG A 175 -38.69 -11.39 30.13
C ARG A 175 -37.64 -12.49 30.10
N LEU A 176 -36.86 -12.52 29.02
CA LEU A 176 -35.74 -13.45 28.86
C LEU A 176 -34.46 -12.84 29.47
N ILE A 177 -33.76 -13.63 30.29
CA ILE A 177 -32.50 -13.24 30.93
C ILE A 177 -31.39 -14.23 30.59
N THR A 178 -30.19 -13.71 30.38
CA THR A 178 -28.97 -14.50 30.21
C THR A 178 -27.99 -14.27 31.36
N LYS A 179 -27.25 -15.31 31.74
CA LYS A 179 -26.24 -15.31 32.81
C LYS A 179 -24.85 -15.34 32.17
N THR A 180 -24.02 -14.32 32.41
CA THR A 180 -22.64 -14.22 31.87
C THR A 180 -21.73 -13.41 32.83
N SER A 181 -20.41 -13.40 32.59
CA SER A 181 -19.47 -12.50 33.26
C SER A 181 -19.76 -11.02 32.92
N CYS A 182 -19.35 -10.11 33.79
CA CYS A 182 -19.68 -8.68 33.69
C CYS A 182 -18.86 -7.90 32.65
N ASP A 183 -18.12 -8.58 31.77
CA ASP A 183 -17.17 -7.96 30.82
C ASP A 183 -17.74 -7.79 29.40
N VAL A 184 -18.99 -8.16 29.16
CA VAL A 184 -19.65 -8.04 27.84
C VAL A 184 -20.29 -6.65 27.72
N VAL A 185 -19.68 -5.77 26.93
CA VAL A 185 -20.14 -4.37 26.70
C VAL A 185 -20.75 -4.21 25.30
N GLU A 186 -21.28 -5.28 24.71
CA GLU A 186 -21.86 -5.26 23.36
C GLU A 186 -23.40 -5.41 23.43
N ASP A 187 -24.12 -4.62 22.63
CA ASP A 187 -25.60 -4.66 22.52
C ASP A 187 -26.09 -5.94 21.83
N VAL A 188 -25.20 -6.67 21.16
CA VAL A 188 -25.50 -7.91 20.44
C VAL A 188 -24.44 -8.97 20.77
N ILE A 189 -24.86 -10.08 21.35
CA ILE A 189 -24.00 -11.22 21.66
C ILE A 189 -24.17 -12.26 20.54
N GLN A 190 -23.13 -12.43 19.72
CA GLN A 190 -23.07 -13.51 18.74
C GLN A 190 -22.54 -14.78 19.41
N VAL A 191 -23.34 -15.84 19.36
CA VAL A 191 -23.00 -17.11 20.00
C VAL A 191 -23.00 -18.24 18.99
N ASN A 192 -21.92 -19.02 19.02
CA ASN A 192 -21.70 -20.15 18.15
C ASN A 192 -21.83 -21.44 18.97
N SER A 193 -22.23 -22.53 18.32
CA SER A 193 -22.34 -23.85 18.95
C SER A 193 -23.38 -23.93 20.08
N CYS A 194 -24.58 -23.41 19.86
CA CYS A 194 -25.70 -23.57 20.78
C CYS A 194 -26.27 -24.99 20.75
N ASN A 195 -26.74 -25.45 21.91
CA ASN A 195 -27.43 -26.71 22.10
C ASN A 195 -28.74 -26.49 22.85
N VAL A 196 -29.83 -27.13 22.40
CA VAL A 196 -31.13 -27.12 23.07
C VAL A 196 -31.38 -28.48 23.70
N GLN A 197 -31.67 -28.50 25.00
CA GLN A 197 -32.09 -29.70 25.73
C GLN A 197 -33.50 -29.47 26.29
N CYS A 198 -34.46 -30.27 25.83
CA CYS A 198 -35.85 -30.27 26.31
C CYS A 198 -36.17 -31.61 27.00
N PRO A 199 -37.11 -31.63 27.96
CA PRO A 199 -37.70 -32.87 28.45
C PRO A 199 -38.41 -33.65 27.34
N GLU A 200 -38.56 -34.97 27.51
CA GLU A 200 -39.39 -35.81 26.64
C GLU A 200 -40.86 -35.31 26.64
N ASN A 201 -41.53 -35.35 25.48
CA ASN A 201 -42.93 -34.93 25.22
C ASN A 201 -43.22 -33.42 25.00
N VAL A 202 -42.21 -32.57 24.80
CA VAL A 202 -42.45 -31.13 24.47
C VAL A 202 -42.88 -30.92 23.00
N THR A 203 -42.59 -31.88 22.11
CA THR A 203 -42.88 -31.81 20.67
C THR A 203 -44.36 -31.92 20.31
N GLU A 204 -45.21 -32.43 21.20
CA GLU A 204 -46.64 -32.66 20.95
C GLU A 204 -47.49 -31.38 20.93
N TYR A 205 -46.94 -30.25 21.41
CA TYR A 205 -47.66 -28.99 21.61
C TYR A 205 -46.99 -27.79 20.91
N CYS A 206 -46.41 -28.01 19.73
CA CYS A 206 -45.82 -26.95 18.91
C CYS A 206 -46.88 -26.25 18.05
N ASP A 207 -47.62 -25.29 18.62
CA ASP A 207 -48.51 -24.41 17.84
C ASP A 207 -47.84 -23.04 17.60
N GLY A 208 -47.61 -22.70 16.32
CA GLY A 208 -47.01 -21.44 15.86
C GLY A 208 -45.52 -21.47 15.44
N GLN A 209 -45.06 -20.35 14.84
CA GLN A 209 -43.66 -20.10 14.40
C GLN A 209 -42.72 -19.91 15.60
N ASN A 210 -42.41 -20.99 16.32
CA ASN A 210 -41.43 -20.98 17.40
C ASN A 210 -40.08 -21.47 16.89
N LEU A 211 -39.00 -20.71 17.11
CA LEU A 211 -37.63 -21.12 16.78
C LEU A 211 -37.28 -22.52 17.29
N ILE A 212 -37.74 -22.87 18.49
CA ILE A 212 -37.53 -24.21 19.07
C ILE A 212 -38.23 -25.29 18.25
N CYS A 213 -39.44 -25.03 17.75
CA CYS A 213 -40.17 -25.99 16.92
C CYS A 213 -39.58 -26.08 15.52
N GLU A 214 -39.13 -24.97 14.93
CA GLU A 214 -38.38 -24.97 13.66
C GLU A 214 -37.06 -25.74 13.79
N ILE A 215 -36.31 -25.52 14.89
CA ILE A 215 -35.07 -26.24 15.19
C ILE A 215 -35.37 -27.72 15.49
N LEU A 216 -36.37 -28.06 16.30
CA LEU A 216 -36.66 -29.46 16.68
C LEU A 216 -37.41 -30.26 15.60
N ALA A 217 -37.99 -29.61 14.58
CA ALA A 217 -38.71 -30.29 13.49
C ALA A 217 -37.82 -31.29 12.72
N GLY A 218 -36.50 -31.22 12.87
CA GLY A 218 -35.54 -32.14 12.23
C GLY A 218 -34.96 -33.25 13.13
N ASN A 219 -35.04 -33.16 14.47
CA ASN A 219 -34.62 -34.20 15.44
C ASN A 219 -34.77 -33.70 16.90
N GLU A 220 -34.94 -34.62 17.85
CA GLU A 220 -35.09 -34.34 19.31
C GLU A 220 -33.84 -33.72 19.98
N GLN A 221 -32.68 -33.75 19.31
CA GLN A 221 -31.45 -33.05 19.73
C GLN A 221 -30.74 -32.44 18.52
N ILE A 222 -30.82 -31.11 18.38
CA ILE A 222 -29.94 -30.38 17.45
C ILE A 222 -28.78 -29.75 18.23
N ARG A 223 -27.57 -30.11 17.81
CA ARG A 223 -26.32 -29.55 18.29
C ARG A 223 -25.77 -28.60 17.23
N ASN A 224 -25.09 -27.55 17.69
CA ASN A 224 -24.28 -26.66 16.87
C ASN A 224 -25.04 -25.75 15.90
N PHE A 225 -25.95 -24.93 16.41
CA PHE A 225 -26.52 -23.80 15.66
C PHE A 225 -26.00 -22.46 16.21
N SER A 226 -26.02 -21.40 15.38
CA SER A 226 -25.63 -20.05 15.77
C SER A 226 -26.83 -19.19 16.11
N LEU A 227 -26.67 -18.28 17.07
CA LEU A 227 -27.70 -17.35 17.54
C LEU A 227 -27.11 -15.95 17.67
N SER A 228 -27.91 -14.95 17.31
CA SER A 228 -27.62 -13.54 17.62
C SER A 228 -28.58 -13.07 18.70
N ILE A 229 -28.05 -12.67 19.85
CA ILE A 229 -28.84 -12.29 21.04
C ILE A 229 -28.71 -10.78 21.22
N HIS A 230 -29.81 -10.04 21.03
CA HIS A 230 -29.85 -8.61 21.31
C HIS A 230 -30.15 -8.39 22.78
N VAL A 231 -29.38 -7.56 23.45
CA VAL A 231 -29.49 -7.29 24.89
C VAL A 231 -29.87 -5.83 25.14
N ASP A 232 -30.81 -5.61 26.07
CA ASP A 232 -31.31 -4.30 26.48
C ASP A 232 -31.12 -4.09 27.98
N GLY A 233 -29.95 -3.56 28.32
CA GLY A 233 -29.55 -3.29 29.69
C GLY A 233 -29.15 -4.53 30.51
N SER A 234 -28.43 -4.27 31.60
CA SER A 234 -27.91 -5.31 32.49
C SER A 234 -28.09 -4.92 33.95
N TYR A 235 -28.13 -5.93 34.82
CA TYR A 235 -28.11 -5.73 36.26
C TYR A 235 -27.19 -6.76 36.92
N LYS A 236 -26.47 -6.32 37.95
CA LYS A 236 -25.49 -7.15 38.67
C LYS A 236 -26.08 -7.67 39.97
N VAL A 237 -25.95 -8.97 40.21
CA VAL A 237 -26.31 -9.61 41.48
C VAL A 237 -25.10 -10.41 41.98
N LYS A 238 -24.48 -9.96 43.07
CA LYS A 238 -23.19 -10.47 43.57
C LYS A 238 -22.09 -10.34 42.48
N ASP A 239 -21.40 -11.44 42.12
CA ASP A 239 -20.36 -11.48 41.09
C ASP A 239 -20.86 -11.88 39.69
N ARG A 240 -22.18 -11.78 39.43
CA ARG A 240 -22.76 -12.20 38.15
C ARG A 240 -23.60 -11.10 37.55
N CYS A 241 -23.46 -10.91 36.24
CA CYS A 241 -24.29 -9.99 35.47
C CYS A 241 -25.41 -10.74 34.76
N TYR A 242 -26.58 -10.14 34.82
CA TYR A 242 -27.78 -10.60 34.13
C TYR A 242 -28.11 -9.56 33.07
N TYR A 243 -28.23 -10.00 31.82
CA TYR A 243 -28.62 -9.12 30.71
C TYR A 243 -30.05 -9.45 30.31
N ASN A 244 -30.84 -8.42 30.00
CA ASN A 244 -32.18 -8.63 29.46
C ASN A 244 -32.06 -8.85 27.97
N VAL A 245 -32.64 -9.92 27.46
CA VAL A 245 -32.63 -10.21 26.03
C VAL A 245 -33.87 -9.59 25.40
N SER A 246 -33.67 -8.71 24.42
CA SER A 246 -34.75 -8.05 23.68
C SER A 246 -35.26 -8.92 22.53
N SER A 247 -34.34 -9.55 21.78
CA SER A 247 -34.69 -10.48 20.70
C SER A 247 -33.57 -11.47 20.41
N MET A 248 -33.93 -12.60 19.81
CA MET A 248 -33.00 -13.59 19.28
C MET A 248 -33.22 -13.74 17.78
N SER A 249 -32.15 -13.73 16.98
CA SER A 249 -32.25 -13.94 15.53
C SER A 249 -31.43 -15.15 15.08
N HIS A 250 -32.06 -16.01 14.28
CA HIS A 250 -31.49 -17.15 13.59
C HIS A 250 -31.94 -17.11 12.13
N LYS A 251 -31.02 -17.23 11.16
CA LYS A 251 -31.31 -17.15 9.72
C LYS A 251 -32.15 -15.92 9.29
N ASN A 252 -31.93 -14.76 9.92
CA ASN A 252 -32.65 -13.50 9.70
C ASN A 252 -34.11 -13.45 10.17
N GLU A 253 -34.60 -14.46 10.89
CA GLU A 253 -35.91 -14.40 11.54
C GLU A 253 -35.75 -14.16 13.05
N THR A 254 -36.56 -13.24 13.59
CA THR A 254 -36.52 -12.85 15.00
C THR A 254 -37.57 -13.61 15.81
N TYR A 255 -37.15 -14.17 16.93
CA TYR A 255 -37.99 -15.02 17.76
C TYR A 255 -38.02 -14.57 19.21
N SER A 256 -39.14 -14.87 19.89
CA SER A 256 -39.37 -14.60 21.31
C SER A 256 -39.58 -15.91 22.09
N TRP A 257 -38.97 -16.01 23.28
CA TRP A 257 -38.88 -17.28 24.01
C TRP A 257 -39.92 -17.44 25.14
N CYS A 258 -40.27 -16.40 25.89
CA CYS A 258 -40.89 -16.59 27.21
C CYS A 258 -42.43 -16.52 27.29
N ASN A 259 -43.13 -16.30 26.17
CA ASN A 259 -44.58 -15.99 26.16
C ASN A 259 -45.57 -17.15 26.42
N VAL A 260 -45.15 -18.37 26.81
CA VAL A 260 -46.08 -19.52 26.99
C VAL A 260 -45.62 -20.43 28.14
N PRO A 261 -46.52 -20.96 29.01
CA PRO A 261 -46.19 -21.82 30.15
C PRO A 261 -45.31 -23.04 29.82
N HIS A 262 -45.45 -23.60 28.61
CA HIS A 262 -44.69 -24.77 28.15
C HIS A 262 -43.26 -24.45 27.67
N LYS A 263 -42.94 -23.17 27.40
CA LYS A 263 -41.62 -22.71 26.92
C LYS A 263 -40.56 -22.61 28.03
N MET A 264 -40.94 -22.94 29.27
CA MET A 264 -40.13 -22.76 30.48
C MET A 264 -39.14 -23.92 30.76
N TYR A 265 -39.32 -25.07 30.10
CA TYR A 265 -38.61 -26.30 30.48
C TYR A 265 -37.42 -26.67 29.58
N CYS A 266 -37.29 -26.05 28.40
CA CYS A 266 -36.14 -26.24 27.52
C CYS A 266 -34.97 -25.36 27.97
N ARG A 267 -33.77 -25.94 28.09
CA ARG A 267 -32.53 -25.23 28.39
C ARG A 267 -31.74 -25.03 27.10
N VAL A 268 -31.52 -23.77 26.72
CA VAL A 268 -30.51 -23.43 25.70
C VAL A 268 -29.20 -23.14 26.39
N SER A 269 -28.17 -23.89 26.02
CA SER A 269 -26.79 -23.63 26.41
C SER A 269 -26.02 -23.23 25.17
N CYS A 270 -25.47 -22.02 25.18
CA CYS A 270 -24.61 -21.51 24.12
C CYS A 270 -23.21 -21.25 24.65
N ASN A 271 -22.20 -21.44 23.82
CA ASN A 271 -20.82 -21.12 24.17
C ASN A 271 -20.45 -19.75 23.62
N VAL A 272 -19.85 -18.91 24.45
CA VAL A 272 -19.43 -17.55 24.09
C VAL A 272 -17.93 -17.42 24.21
N ASP A 273 -17.34 -16.80 23.19
CA ASP A 273 -15.93 -16.44 23.15
C ASP A 273 -15.75 -15.10 23.89
N SER A 274 -15.58 -15.17 25.22
CA SER A 274 -15.67 -13.98 26.09
C SER A 274 -14.41 -13.10 26.08
N GLY A 275 -13.41 -13.36 25.23
CA GLY A 275 -12.17 -12.58 25.18
C GLY A 275 -11.37 -12.56 26.50
N VAL A 276 -11.71 -13.43 27.45
CA VAL A 276 -11.10 -13.51 28.78
C VAL A 276 -9.77 -14.25 28.68
N ARG A 277 -8.74 -13.76 29.39
CA ARG A 277 -7.44 -14.43 29.50
C ARG A 277 -7.61 -15.77 30.22
N CYS A 278 -7.30 -16.86 29.53
CA CYS A 278 -7.16 -18.18 30.12
C CYS A 278 -5.95 -18.22 31.06
N GLU A 279 -6.19 -18.43 32.34
CA GLU A 279 -5.25 -19.14 33.20
C GLU A 279 -5.46 -20.63 32.93
N ASP A 280 -4.65 -21.22 32.04
CA ASP A 280 -4.16 -22.62 32.10
C ASP A 280 -3.74 -23.15 30.72
N GLU A 281 -2.50 -22.81 30.35
CA GLU A 281 -1.43 -23.65 29.78
C GLU A 281 -0.24 -22.69 29.51
N ASN A 282 0.38 -22.24 30.60
CA ASN A 282 1.14 -20.99 30.64
C ASN A 282 2.51 -21.03 29.92
N ASP A 283 3.08 -22.21 29.66
CA ASP A 283 4.43 -22.30 29.07
C ASP A 283 4.41 -22.30 27.53
N ASN A 284 3.59 -23.13 26.88
CA ASN A 284 3.62 -23.25 25.42
C ASN A 284 2.86 -22.13 24.70
N ARG A 285 1.76 -21.61 25.27
CA ARG A 285 0.97 -20.55 24.62
C ARG A 285 1.79 -19.27 24.45
N ASN A 286 2.52 -18.85 25.48
CA ASN A 286 3.33 -17.64 25.43
C ASN A 286 4.45 -17.75 24.38
N VAL A 287 5.11 -18.91 24.30
CA VAL A 287 6.13 -19.19 23.28
C VAL A 287 5.52 -19.19 21.88
N LEU A 288 4.37 -19.84 21.69
CA LEU A 288 3.68 -19.91 20.40
C LEU A 288 3.19 -18.54 19.93
N MET A 289 2.62 -17.76 20.83
CA MET A 289 2.21 -16.38 20.61
C MET A 289 3.41 -15.52 20.21
N MET A 290 4.48 -15.52 21.01
CA MET A 290 5.69 -14.74 20.72
C MET A 290 6.31 -15.15 19.38
N THR A 291 6.38 -16.45 19.10
CA THR A 291 6.88 -16.98 17.82
C THR A 291 6.02 -16.47 16.65
N THR A 292 4.70 -16.49 16.80
CA THR A 292 3.77 -15.97 15.78
C THR A 292 3.96 -14.47 15.57
N MET A 293 4.08 -13.69 16.64
CA MET A 293 4.32 -12.25 16.58
C MET A 293 5.64 -11.93 15.88
N VAL A 294 6.73 -12.65 16.20
CA VAL A 294 8.04 -12.45 15.58
C VAL A 294 7.97 -12.74 14.08
N PHE A 295 7.44 -13.89 13.66
CA PHE A 295 7.27 -14.20 12.23
C PHE A 295 6.39 -13.19 11.53
N PHE A 296 5.31 -12.75 12.16
CA PHE A 296 4.41 -11.75 11.59
C PHE A 296 5.11 -10.41 11.37
N VAL A 297 5.84 -9.91 12.36
CA VAL A 297 6.53 -8.61 12.24
C VAL A 297 7.69 -8.69 11.23
N LEU A 298 8.44 -9.80 11.21
CA LEU A 298 9.49 -10.04 10.21
C LEU A 298 8.91 -10.16 8.80
N PHE A 299 7.79 -10.86 8.63
CA PHE A 299 7.06 -10.92 7.37
C PHE A 299 6.66 -9.53 6.89
N LEU A 300 6.03 -8.72 7.76
CA LEU A 300 5.65 -7.35 7.41
C LEU A 300 6.84 -6.45 7.07
N ALA A 301 7.98 -6.65 7.73
CA ALA A 301 9.23 -5.93 7.41
C ALA A 301 9.73 -6.26 6.00
N SER A 302 9.89 -7.55 5.68
CA SER A 302 10.29 -7.99 4.33
C SER A 302 9.28 -7.57 3.28
N TYR A 303 7.99 -7.72 3.56
CA TYR A 303 6.89 -7.34 2.68
C TYR A 303 6.90 -5.83 2.36
N SER A 304 7.11 -4.97 3.36
CA SER A 304 7.27 -3.52 3.15
C SER A 304 8.50 -3.18 2.30
N ASN A 305 9.63 -3.84 2.54
CA ASN A 305 10.87 -3.58 1.80
C ASN A 305 10.75 -3.93 0.32
N VAL A 306 9.98 -4.97 -0.05
CA VAL A 306 9.75 -5.30 -1.46
C VAL A 306 9.03 -4.16 -2.17
N TYR A 307 7.97 -3.57 -1.57
CA TYR A 307 7.30 -2.41 -2.16
C TYR A 307 8.28 -1.25 -2.44
N ARG A 308 9.14 -0.95 -1.48
CA ARG A 308 10.14 0.13 -1.62
C ARG A 308 11.16 -0.18 -2.71
N LEU A 309 11.70 -1.39 -2.75
CA LEU A 309 12.68 -1.80 -3.75
C LEU A 309 12.08 -1.82 -5.15
N LEU A 310 10.82 -2.20 -5.28
CA LEU A 310 10.09 -2.14 -6.55
C LEU A 310 9.87 -0.70 -7.01
N ASP A 311 9.51 0.22 -6.11
CA ASP A 311 9.36 1.63 -6.47
C ASP A 311 10.70 2.23 -6.95
N VAL A 312 11.79 1.98 -6.22
CA VAL A 312 13.15 2.43 -6.62
C VAL A 312 13.56 1.82 -7.96
N THR A 313 13.31 0.52 -8.16
CA THR A 313 13.62 -0.18 -9.41
C THR A 313 12.80 0.37 -10.58
N THR A 314 11.51 0.64 -10.36
CA THR A 314 10.62 1.24 -11.35
C THR A 314 11.15 2.60 -11.77
N MET A 315 11.57 3.43 -10.82
CA MET A 315 12.11 4.76 -11.11
C MET A 315 13.42 4.72 -11.89
N ALA A 316 14.33 3.79 -11.53
CA ALA A 316 15.58 3.62 -12.26
C ALA A 316 15.31 3.28 -13.73
N LEU A 317 14.41 2.32 -13.99
CA LEU A 317 14.06 1.89 -15.34
C LEU A 317 13.23 2.93 -16.12
N VAL A 318 12.34 3.65 -15.44
CA VAL A 318 11.57 4.76 -16.02
C VAL A 318 12.52 5.86 -16.48
N LYS A 319 13.54 6.19 -15.68
CA LYS A 319 14.57 7.18 -16.03
C LYS A 319 15.47 6.69 -17.16
N GLU A 320 15.88 5.42 -17.13
CA GLU A 320 16.75 4.80 -18.13
C GLU A 320 16.09 4.73 -19.51
N HIS A 321 14.78 4.50 -19.57
CA HIS A 321 14.04 4.31 -20.81
C HIS A 321 13.09 5.47 -21.18
N ASP A 322 13.19 6.62 -20.51
CA ASP A 322 12.33 7.80 -20.72
C ASP A 322 10.82 7.45 -20.73
N SER A 323 10.41 6.56 -19.82
CA SER A 323 9.01 6.14 -19.69
C SER A 323 8.23 7.07 -18.73
N ASP A 324 6.94 6.79 -18.57
CA ASP A 324 6.08 7.46 -17.61
C ASP A 324 5.87 6.62 -16.36
N PHE A 325 6.29 7.15 -15.20
CA PHE A 325 6.09 6.47 -13.92
C PHE A 325 4.62 6.09 -13.67
N GLY A 326 3.68 6.99 -13.99
CA GLY A 326 2.25 6.70 -13.83
C GLY A 326 1.73 5.59 -14.75
N ARG A 327 2.30 5.43 -15.95
CA ARG A 327 1.96 4.31 -16.86
C ARG A 327 2.51 2.98 -16.38
N GLU A 328 3.68 2.97 -15.74
CA GLU A 328 4.19 1.74 -15.10
C GLU A 328 3.33 1.41 -13.86
N ARG A 329 2.96 2.43 -13.07
CA ARG A 329 2.11 2.27 -11.87
C ARG A 329 0.70 1.76 -12.18
N PHE A 330 0.18 2.03 -13.38
CA PHE A 330 -1.09 1.46 -13.85
C PHE A 330 -1.13 -0.07 -13.69
N PHE A 331 -0.02 -0.77 -14.02
CA PHE A 331 0.04 -2.23 -13.93
C PHE A 331 -0.06 -2.73 -12.48
N SER A 332 0.54 -2.01 -11.53
CA SER A 332 0.38 -2.29 -10.09
C SER A 332 -1.09 -2.28 -9.65
N ILE A 333 -1.83 -1.24 -10.05
CA ILE A 333 -3.23 -1.05 -9.65
C ILE A 333 -4.16 -2.03 -10.39
N SER A 334 -3.87 -2.31 -11.66
CA SER A 334 -4.61 -3.34 -12.41
C SER A 334 -4.46 -4.74 -11.78
N GLY A 335 -3.30 -5.03 -11.17
CA GLY A 335 -3.07 -6.25 -10.40
C GLY A 335 -4.07 -6.40 -9.26
N ILE A 336 -4.18 -5.38 -8.41
CA ILE A 336 -5.14 -5.35 -7.28
C ILE A 336 -6.58 -5.50 -7.78
N LEU A 337 -6.95 -4.74 -8.81
CA LEU A 337 -8.31 -4.75 -9.36
C LEU A 337 -8.75 -6.16 -9.80
N VAL A 338 -7.84 -6.91 -10.43
CA VAL A 338 -8.13 -8.26 -10.95
C VAL A 338 -8.05 -9.31 -9.85
N THR A 339 -7.01 -9.29 -9.00
CA THR A 339 -6.75 -10.39 -8.06
C THR A 339 -7.54 -10.29 -6.76
N ALA A 340 -7.94 -9.10 -6.30
CA ALA A 340 -8.67 -8.95 -5.04
C ALA A 340 -10.02 -9.70 -5.03
N PRO A 341 -10.87 -9.60 -6.08
CA PRO A 341 -12.10 -10.41 -6.16
C PRO A 341 -11.82 -11.92 -6.20
N ILE A 342 -10.78 -12.33 -6.94
CA ILE A 342 -10.36 -13.74 -7.05
C ILE A 342 -9.98 -14.30 -5.67
N ALA A 343 -9.27 -13.51 -4.86
CA ALA A 343 -8.85 -13.92 -3.53
C ALA A 343 -10.05 -14.18 -2.60
N GLY A 344 -11.10 -13.35 -2.66
CA GLY A 344 -12.34 -13.57 -1.91
C GLY A 344 -13.08 -14.84 -2.32
N VAL A 345 -13.31 -15.01 -3.63
CA VAL A 345 -13.98 -16.21 -4.17
C VAL A 345 -13.20 -17.49 -3.85
N LEU A 346 -11.86 -17.43 -3.89
CA LEU A 346 -11.01 -18.56 -3.54
C LEU A 346 -11.22 -19.01 -2.09
N VAL A 347 -11.28 -18.07 -1.14
CA VAL A 347 -11.54 -18.38 0.27
C VAL A 347 -12.95 -18.94 0.46
N ASP A 348 -13.96 -18.32 -0.17
CA ASP A 348 -15.35 -18.73 0.01
C ASP A 348 -15.62 -20.12 -0.60
N THR A 349 -15.01 -20.46 -1.74
CA THR A 349 -15.17 -21.78 -2.39
C THR A 349 -14.47 -22.92 -1.64
N TRP A 350 -13.39 -22.63 -0.93
CA TRP A 350 -12.65 -23.60 -0.13
C TRP A 350 -13.13 -23.68 1.33
N SER A 351 -14.09 -22.84 1.71
CA SER A 351 -14.73 -22.87 3.02
C SER A 351 -15.99 -23.71 2.95
N LEU A 352 -16.10 -24.74 3.79
CA LEU A 352 -17.31 -25.56 3.86
C LEU A 352 -18.47 -24.76 4.51
N PRO A 353 -19.70 -24.84 3.98
CA PRO A 353 -20.84 -24.16 4.57
C PRO A 353 -21.08 -24.62 6.02
N GLY A 354 -21.06 -23.67 6.97
CA GLY A 354 -21.28 -23.95 8.40
C GLY A 354 -20.01 -24.21 9.22
N GLU A 355 -18.83 -24.24 8.59
CA GLU A 355 -17.54 -24.34 9.28
C GLU A 355 -16.79 -22.99 9.33
N GLU A 356 -15.73 -22.92 10.13
CA GLU A 356 -14.84 -21.74 10.14
C GLU A 356 -14.21 -21.55 8.74
N LYS A 357 -14.20 -20.30 8.23
CA LYS A 357 -13.60 -19.99 6.92
C LYS A 357 -12.14 -20.44 6.82
N ASN A 358 -11.76 -21.05 5.71
CA ASN A 358 -10.39 -21.53 5.47
C ASN A 358 -9.58 -20.51 4.64
N TYR A 359 -8.66 -19.79 5.29
CA TYR A 359 -7.82 -18.79 4.63
C TYR A 359 -6.51 -19.35 4.03
N LEU A 360 -6.15 -20.61 4.29
CA LEU A 360 -4.89 -21.21 3.81
C LEU A 360 -4.69 -21.15 2.29
N PRO A 361 -5.72 -21.38 1.44
CA PRO A 361 -5.57 -21.32 -0.02
C PRO A 361 -5.04 -19.97 -0.50
N ALA A 362 -5.45 -18.86 0.13
CA ALA A 362 -5.01 -17.53 -0.23
C ALA A 362 -3.50 -17.34 0.04
N PHE A 363 -3.01 -17.83 1.18
CA PHE A 363 -1.59 -17.75 1.52
C PHE A 363 -0.72 -18.66 0.63
N TYR A 364 -1.19 -19.86 0.28
CA TYR A 364 -0.49 -20.72 -0.68
C TYR A 364 -0.41 -20.08 -2.06
N PHE A 365 -1.51 -19.45 -2.52
CA PHE A 365 -1.51 -18.75 -3.80
C PHE A 365 -0.54 -17.56 -3.81
N PHE A 366 -0.42 -16.83 -2.70
CA PHE A 366 0.58 -15.77 -2.55
C PHE A 366 2.01 -16.31 -2.63
N ILE A 367 2.31 -17.43 -1.98
CA ILE A 367 3.63 -18.08 -2.07
C ILE A 367 3.93 -18.50 -3.51
N CYS A 368 2.98 -19.14 -4.20
CA CYS A 368 3.11 -19.48 -5.62
C CYS A 368 3.34 -18.25 -6.49
N ASN A 369 2.64 -17.15 -6.22
CA ASN A 369 2.81 -15.87 -6.93
C ASN A 369 4.23 -15.32 -6.76
N ILE A 370 4.82 -15.37 -5.55
CA ILE A 370 6.21 -14.95 -5.32
C ILE A 370 7.20 -15.84 -6.09
N ILE A 371 6.96 -17.15 -6.19
CA ILE A 371 7.84 -18.05 -6.96
C ILE A 371 7.85 -17.66 -8.44
N VAL A 372 6.68 -17.38 -9.02
CA VAL A 372 6.57 -16.85 -10.40
C VAL A 372 7.26 -15.50 -10.53
N LEU A 373 7.07 -14.62 -9.54
CA LEU A 373 7.69 -13.30 -9.50
C LEU A 373 9.22 -13.39 -9.52
N LEU A 374 9.82 -14.32 -8.74
CA LEU A 374 11.26 -14.55 -8.71
C LEU A 374 11.82 -14.94 -10.09
N ALA A 375 11.10 -15.78 -10.84
CA ALA A 375 11.50 -16.17 -12.19
C ALA A 375 11.50 -14.98 -13.17
N ILE A 376 10.58 -14.02 -13.00
CA ILE A 376 10.51 -12.82 -13.84
C ILE A 376 11.57 -11.80 -13.42
N VAL A 377 11.78 -11.62 -12.11
CA VAL A 377 12.85 -10.75 -11.57
C VAL A 377 14.23 -11.21 -12.05
N TYR A 378 14.44 -12.52 -12.25
CA TYR A 378 15.68 -13.02 -12.85
C TYR A 378 15.96 -12.43 -14.23
N LYS A 379 14.94 -12.17 -15.06
CA LYS A 379 15.07 -11.50 -16.36
C LYS A 379 15.14 -9.97 -16.27
N LEU A 380 14.88 -9.38 -15.11
CA LEU A 380 14.94 -7.94 -14.93
C LEU A 380 16.40 -7.51 -14.77
N GLU A 381 16.91 -6.73 -15.71
CA GLU A 381 18.23 -6.11 -15.62
C GLU A 381 18.06 -4.71 -15.06
N VAL A 382 18.70 -4.44 -13.91
CA VAL A 382 18.60 -3.15 -13.23
C VAL A 382 20.00 -2.71 -12.89
N THR A 383 20.42 -1.60 -13.48
CA THR A 383 21.67 -0.95 -13.10
C THR A 383 21.35 0.25 -12.22
N ILE A 384 21.70 0.16 -10.94
CA ILE A 384 21.66 1.33 -10.06
C ILE A 384 23.08 1.85 -9.99
N GLN A 385 23.26 3.12 -10.36
CA GLN A 385 24.55 3.77 -10.22
C GLN A 385 24.94 3.82 -8.74
N PRO A 386 26.18 3.40 -8.39
CA PRO A 386 26.61 3.41 -7.01
C PRO A 386 26.61 4.84 -6.45
N PRO A 387 26.32 5.02 -5.15
CA PRO A 387 26.26 6.35 -4.55
C PRO A 387 27.61 7.07 -4.66
N GLY A 388 27.57 8.34 -5.06
CA GLY A 388 28.78 9.17 -5.16
C GLY A 388 29.49 9.37 -3.80
N LYS A 389 30.82 9.52 -3.82
CA LYS A 389 31.62 9.80 -2.61
C LYS A 389 31.06 11.02 -1.86
N LYS A 390 30.91 10.93 -0.53
CA LYS A 390 30.32 11.96 0.37
C LYS A 390 28.80 12.19 0.25
N LEU A 391 28.02 11.21 -0.24
CA LEU A 391 26.55 11.26 -0.32
C LEU A 391 25.87 11.80 0.94
N TRP A 392 26.27 11.30 2.11
CA TRP A 392 25.67 11.68 3.40
C TRP A 392 25.85 13.16 3.74
N LYS A 393 27.01 13.76 3.39
CA LYS A 393 27.25 15.20 3.56
C LYS A 393 26.33 16.02 2.65
N LYS A 394 26.17 15.60 1.39
CA LYS A 394 25.24 16.24 0.45
C LYS A 394 23.79 16.13 0.92
N ALA A 395 23.40 14.98 1.48
CA ALA A 395 22.06 14.78 2.04
C ALA A 395 21.78 15.69 3.25
N ILE A 396 22.74 15.86 4.18
CA ILE A 396 22.58 16.79 5.31
C ILE A 396 22.45 18.23 4.83
N VAL A 397 23.21 18.64 3.80
CA VAL A 397 23.09 19.98 3.22
C VAL A 397 21.72 20.17 2.56
N LEU A 398 21.20 19.14 1.87
CA LEU A 398 19.88 19.16 1.25
C LEU A 398 18.76 19.34 2.29
N LEU A 399 18.89 18.74 3.47
CA LEU A 399 17.94 18.90 4.58
C LEU A 399 17.91 20.32 5.18
N LYS A 400 18.87 21.19 4.84
CA LYS A 400 18.82 22.62 5.22
C LYS A 400 17.95 23.46 4.30
N ASN A 401 17.59 22.94 3.11
CA ASN A 401 16.73 23.66 2.18
C ASN A 401 15.28 23.65 2.70
N ILE A 402 14.70 24.84 2.87
CA ILE A 402 13.32 25.03 3.34
C ILE A 402 12.30 24.28 2.46
N ASP A 403 12.59 24.12 1.17
CA ASP A 403 11.71 23.47 0.21
C ASP A 403 11.63 21.96 0.46
N VAL A 404 12.79 21.37 0.76
CA VAL A 404 12.91 19.95 1.14
C VAL A 404 12.25 19.71 2.48
N ILE A 405 12.40 20.62 3.45
CA ILE A 405 11.73 20.52 4.75
C ILE A 405 10.20 20.57 4.56
N SER A 406 9.69 21.52 3.77
CA SER A 406 8.24 21.61 3.50
C SER A 406 7.70 20.35 2.81
N PHE A 407 8.48 19.79 1.88
CA PHE A 407 8.15 18.56 1.18
C PHE A 407 8.11 17.35 2.12
N ILE A 408 9.10 17.23 3.01
CA ILE A 408 9.13 16.19 4.04
C ILE A 408 7.90 16.30 4.97
N CYS A 409 7.57 17.51 5.42
CA CYS A 409 6.42 17.75 6.29
C CYS A 409 5.09 17.39 5.61
N VAL A 410 4.87 17.81 4.36
CA VAL A 410 3.61 17.51 3.65
C VAL A 410 3.48 16.01 3.34
N VAL A 411 4.56 15.35 2.95
CA VAL A 411 4.58 13.90 2.68
C VAL A 411 4.34 13.09 3.96
N PHE A 412 4.88 13.54 5.09
CA PHE A 412 4.61 12.95 6.40
C PHE A 412 3.12 13.00 6.75
N LEU A 413 2.50 14.19 6.65
CA LEU A 413 1.08 14.39 6.96
C LEU A 413 0.16 13.59 6.04
N LEU A 414 0.47 13.55 4.74
CA LEU A 414 -0.22 12.70 3.78
C LEU A 414 -0.08 11.21 4.13
N GLY A 415 1.09 10.79 4.62
CA GLY A 415 1.33 9.41 5.10
C GLY A 415 0.54 9.08 6.36
N THR A 416 0.41 10.04 7.29
CA THR A 416 -0.43 9.93 8.49
C THR A 416 -1.90 9.72 8.11
N ALA A 417 -2.43 10.53 7.19
CA ALA A 417 -3.80 10.42 6.71
C ALA A 417 -4.06 9.12 5.93
N TRP A 418 -3.12 8.73 5.06
CA TRP A 418 -3.16 7.45 4.34
C TRP A 418 -3.20 6.26 5.29
N SER A 419 -2.35 6.25 6.31
CA SER A 419 -2.29 5.18 7.29
C SER A 419 -3.55 5.09 8.14
N PHE A 420 -4.05 6.23 8.61
CA PHE A 420 -5.29 6.28 9.38
C PHE A 420 -6.45 5.67 8.57
N THR A 421 -6.66 6.15 7.34
CA THR A 421 -7.71 5.63 6.47
C THR A 421 -7.53 4.15 6.18
N LYS A 422 -6.32 3.68 5.80
CA LYS A 422 -6.09 2.27 5.49
C LYS A 422 -6.26 1.32 6.67
N ASN A 423 -5.87 1.71 7.88
CA ASN A 423 -5.96 0.82 9.04
C ASN A 423 -7.36 0.79 9.66
N PHE A 424 -8.07 1.92 9.65
CA PHE A 424 -9.28 2.09 10.45
C PHE A 424 -10.58 2.16 9.65
N LEU A 425 -10.52 2.38 8.33
CA LEU A 425 -11.72 2.45 7.49
C LEU A 425 -12.55 1.17 7.55
N PHE A 426 -11.91 0.01 7.34
CA PHE A 426 -12.63 -1.26 7.30
C PHE A 426 -13.22 -1.61 8.67
N TRP A 427 -12.49 -1.35 9.75
CA TRP A 427 -12.99 -1.54 11.11
C TRP A 427 -14.16 -0.61 11.44
N TYR A 428 -14.10 0.65 11.00
CA TYR A 428 -15.19 1.61 11.17
C TYR A 428 -16.46 1.19 10.40
N LEU A 429 -16.31 0.69 9.18
CA LEU A 429 -17.43 0.16 8.39
C LEU A 429 -18.03 -1.10 9.00
N GLU A 430 -17.19 -2.01 9.49
CA GLU A 430 -17.63 -3.22 10.21
C GLU A 430 -18.47 -2.85 11.45
N GLY A 431 -18.03 -1.86 12.22
CA GLY A 431 -18.79 -1.32 13.37
C GLY A 431 -20.15 -0.68 13.01
N MET A 432 -20.43 -0.43 11.73
CA MET A 432 -21.73 0.01 11.22
C MET A 432 -22.57 -1.15 10.63
N ASN A 433 -22.23 -2.40 10.95
CA ASN A 433 -22.87 -3.61 10.41
C ASN A 433 -22.81 -3.70 8.86
N SER A 434 -21.70 -3.24 8.27
CA SER A 434 -21.53 -3.28 6.80
C SER A 434 -21.36 -4.71 6.30
N PRO A 435 -21.97 -5.08 5.15
CA PRO A 435 -21.77 -6.40 4.57
C PRO A 435 -20.32 -6.58 4.10
N SER A 436 -19.75 -7.77 4.27
CA SER A 436 -18.36 -8.06 3.90
C SER A 436 -18.05 -7.84 2.41
N VAL A 437 -19.06 -7.99 1.55
CA VAL A 437 -18.95 -7.69 0.10
C VAL A 437 -18.58 -6.23 -0.14
N LEU A 438 -19.18 -5.30 0.60
CA LEU A 438 -18.89 -3.87 0.48
C LEU A 438 -17.43 -3.57 0.85
N ILE A 439 -16.93 -4.18 1.94
CA ILE A 439 -15.54 -4.06 2.39
C ILE A 439 -14.56 -4.52 1.29
N GLY A 440 -14.88 -5.62 0.59
CA GLY A 440 -14.08 -6.12 -0.53
C GLY A 440 -14.17 -5.28 -1.81
N LEU A 441 -15.30 -4.61 -2.06
CA LEU A 441 -15.50 -3.76 -3.24
C LEU A 441 -14.73 -2.44 -3.17
N ILE A 442 -14.55 -1.87 -1.98
CA ILE A 442 -13.83 -0.61 -1.76
C ILE A 442 -12.47 -0.54 -2.47
N PRO A 443 -11.50 -1.45 -2.25
CA PRO A 443 -10.21 -1.39 -2.92
C PRO A 443 -10.31 -1.61 -4.45
N ALA A 444 -11.28 -2.38 -4.93
CA ALA A 444 -11.50 -2.59 -6.36
C ALA A 444 -12.01 -1.30 -7.02
N ILE A 445 -13.01 -0.64 -6.43
CA ILE A 445 -13.57 0.62 -6.94
C ILE A 445 -12.53 1.76 -6.87
N SER A 446 -11.77 1.84 -5.78
CA SER A 446 -10.62 2.75 -5.63
C SER A 446 -9.59 2.57 -6.75
N SER A 447 -9.31 1.32 -7.11
CA SER A 447 -8.40 0.97 -8.20
C SER A 447 -8.97 1.38 -9.55
N LEU A 448 -10.25 1.06 -9.81
CA LEU A 448 -10.96 1.37 -11.05
C LEU A 448 -10.95 2.87 -11.35
N TYR A 449 -11.27 3.72 -10.37
CA TYR A 449 -11.24 5.18 -10.54
C TYR A 449 -9.83 5.73 -10.81
N GLY A 450 -8.79 5.09 -10.27
CA GLY A 450 -7.40 5.53 -10.44
C GLY A 450 -6.83 5.30 -11.83
N LEU A 451 -7.25 4.23 -12.53
CA LEU A 451 -6.63 3.79 -13.79
C LEU A 451 -6.61 4.87 -14.89
N PRO A 452 -7.72 5.58 -15.20
CA PRO A 452 -7.70 6.62 -16.23
C PRO A 452 -6.76 7.79 -15.89
N PHE A 453 -6.68 8.15 -14.61
CA PHE A 453 -5.83 9.24 -14.13
C PHE A 453 -4.35 8.87 -14.12
N LEU A 454 -4.00 7.60 -13.87
CA LEU A 454 -2.62 7.13 -13.95
C LEU A 454 -2.10 7.14 -15.39
N VAL A 455 -2.90 6.69 -16.37
CA VAL A 455 -2.55 6.75 -17.80
C VAL A 455 -2.31 8.17 -18.26
N THR A 456 -3.11 9.12 -17.77
CA THR A 456 -3.04 10.56 -18.11
C THR A 456 -2.25 11.39 -17.11
N SER A 457 -1.51 10.76 -16.20
CA SER A 457 -0.88 11.44 -15.06
C SER A 457 0.10 12.55 -15.43
N ARG A 458 0.91 12.37 -16.48
CA ARG A 458 1.81 13.42 -17.00
C ARG A 458 1.05 14.70 -17.37
N TRP A 459 -0.14 14.59 -17.98
CA TRP A 459 -0.97 15.75 -18.32
C TRP A 459 -1.46 16.47 -17.06
N TRP A 460 -1.96 15.73 -16.07
CA TRP A 460 -2.43 16.29 -14.80
C TRP A 460 -1.33 16.99 -14.03
N VAL A 461 -0.16 16.35 -13.91
CA VAL A 461 1.00 16.92 -13.21
C VAL A 461 1.52 18.17 -13.92
N ASN A 462 1.62 18.15 -15.25
CA ASN A 462 2.08 19.32 -16.01
C ASN A 462 1.08 20.49 -15.94
N LYS A 463 -0.23 20.21 -15.93
CA LYS A 463 -1.27 21.24 -15.91
C LYS A 463 -1.46 21.88 -14.54
N ILE A 464 -1.43 21.07 -13.48
CA ILE A 464 -1.71 21.52 -12.10
C ILE A 464 -0.42 21.91 -11.37
N GLY A 465 0.68 21.23 -11.66
CA GLY A 465 1.96 21.30 -10.94
C GLY A 465 2.05 20.28 -9.80
N ALA A 466 3.22 19.66 -9.63
CA ALA A 466 3.43 18.61 -8.63
C ALA A 466 3.14 19.06 -7.20
N SER A 467 3.61 20.25 -6.79
CA SER A 467 3.35 20.78 -5.44
C SER A 467 1.87 21.07 -5.17
N GLN A 468 1.12 21.48 -6.19
CA GLN A 468 -0.33 21.75 -6.05
C GLN A 468 -1.14 20.46 -5.88
N ILE A 469 -0.68 19.34 -6.46
CA ILE A 469 -1.29 18.03 -6.24
C ILE A 469 -1.23 17.62 -4.77
N PHE A 470 -0.21 18.04 -4.00
CA PHE A 470 -0.18 17.78 -2.55
C PHE A 470 -1.30 18.51 -1.80
N VAL A 471 -1.61 19.76 -2.18
CA VAL A 471 -2.76 20.49 -1.63
C VAL A 471 -4.06 19.77 -1.97
N LEU A 472 -4.23 19.34 -3.24
CA LEU A 472 -5.41 18.57 -3.66
C LEU A 472 -5.51 17.23 -2.95
N GLY A 473 -4.39 16.57 -2.66
CA GLY A 473 -4.35 15.34 -1.87
C GLY A 473 -4.80 15.58 -0.43
N LEU A 474 -4.33 16.66 0.22
CA LEU A 474 -4.79 17.01 1.57
C LEU A 474 -6.29 17.34 1.59
N LEU A 475 -6.78 18.15 0.65
CA LEU A 475 -8.20 18.46 0.52
C LEU A 475 -9.03 17.22 0.18
N GLY A 476 -8.51 16.30 -0.64
CA GLY A 476 -9.11 15.00 -0.90
C GLY A 476 -9.27 14.18 0.38
N TYR A 477 -8.26 14.17 1.26
CA TYR A 477 -8.37 13.54 2.57
C TYR A 477 -9.37 14.24 3.48
N VAL A 478 -9.51 15.57 3.43
CA VAL A 478 -10.57 16.29 4.15
C VAL A 478 -11.95 15.80 3.71
N ILE A 479 -12.21 15.77 2.40
CA ILE A 479 -13.49 15.31 1.84
C ILE A 479 -13.76 13.86 2.23
N ASN A 480 -12.76 12.99 2.07
CA ASN A 480 -12.87 11.58 2.39
C ASN A 480 -13.20 11.35 3.86
N THR A 481 -12.37 11.90 4.76
CA THR A 481 -12.51 11.65 6.20
C THR A 481 -13.73 12.32 6.81
N MET A 482 -14.06 13.56 6.40
CA MET A 482 -15.30 14.21 6.81
C MET A 482 -16.52 13.46 6.26
N GLY A 483 -16.48 13.03 5.00
CA GLY A 483 -17.53 12.22 4.39
C GLY A 483 -17.81 10.95 5.19
N TYR A 484 -16.77 10.21 5.59
CA TYR A 484 -16.92 9.02 6.44
C TYR A 484 -17.51 9.33 7.82
N SER A 485 -17.21 10.50 8.40
CA SER A 485 -17.78 10.89 9.69
C SER A 485 -19.30 11.11 9.64
N PHE A 486 -19.81 11.62 8.52
CA PHE A 486 -21.24 11.85 8.29
C PHE A 486 -21.96 10.66 7.64
N LEU A 487 -21.24 9.56 7.37
CA LEU A 487 -21.80 8.38 6.75
C LEU A 487 -22.90 7.75 7.64
N GLN A 488 -24.08 7.56 7.07
CA GLN A 488 -25.20 6.84 7.70
C GLN A 488 -25.40 5.48 7.06
N ASP A 489 -25.48 5.45 5.72
CA ASP A 489 -25.50 4.22 4.93
C ASP A 489 -24.07 3.89 4.45
N PRO A 490 -23.54 2.69 4.79
CA PRO A 490 -22.23 2.25 4.36
C PRO A 490 -21.98 2.26 2.85
N TRP A 491 -23.00 2.05 2.00
CA TRP A 491 -22.82 1.94 0.54
C TRP A 491 -22.29 3.22 -0.10
N TYR A 492 -22.56 4.38 0.51
CA TYR A 492 -21.99 5.65 0.04
C TYR A 492 -20.47 5.75 0.20
N SER A 493 -19.84 4.83 0.95
CA SER A 493 -18.38 4.71 1.01
C SER A 493 -17.75 4.54 -0.37
N LEU A 494 -18.42 3.87 -1.31
CA LEU A 494 -17.92 3.65 -2.68
C LEU A 494 -17.77 4.94 -3.48
N ILE A 495 -18.58 5.96 -3.18
CA ILE A 495 -18.48 7.28 -3.82
C ILE A 495 -17.32 8.06 -3.21
N LEU A 496 -17.13 7.96 -1.90
CA LEU A 496 -16.00 8.61 -1.21
C LEU A 496 -14.65 8.08 -1.68
N GLU A 497 -14.59 6.84 -2.16
CA GLU A 497 -13.37 6.26 -2.73
C GLU A 497 -12.86 6.99 -3.98
N VAL A 498 -13.68 7.79 -4.67
CA VAL A 498 -13.24 8.65 -5.79
C VAL A 498 -12.10 9.58 -5.38
N THR A 499 -12.05 10.01 -4.12
CA THR A 499 -10.95 10.88 -3.63
C THR A 499 -9.57 10.22 -3.73
N ASN A 500 -9.49 8.88 -3.79
CA ASN A 500 -8.23 8.15 -3.95
C ASN A 500 -7.47 8.47 -5.24
N ILE A 501 -8.14 9.04 -6.24
CA ILE A 501 -7.50 9.60 -7.42
C ILE A 501 -6.40 10.60 -7.01
N VAL A 502 -6.72 11.55 -6.12
CA VAL A 502 -5.78 12.60 -5.70
C VAL A 502 -5.06 12.27 -4.40
N THR A 503 -5.65 11.46 -3.51
CA THR A 503 -5.01 11.13 -2.22
C THR A 503 -4.00 9.98 -2.33
N TYR A 504 -4.05 9.15 -3.37
CA TYR A 504 -3.15 8.02 -3.54
C TYR A 504 -2.52 7.97 -4.94
N HIS A 505 -3.33 7.89 -6.00
CA HIS A 505 -2.84 7.58 -7.34
C HIS A 505 -1.99 8.69 -7.96
N LEU A 506 -2.56 9.90 -8.12
CA LEU A 506 -1.82 11.06 -8.60
C LEU A 506 -0.81 11.59 -7.57
N LEU A 507 -1.10 11.41 -6.28
CA LEU A 507 -0.22 11.85 -5.22
C LEU A 507 1.18 11.23 -5.38
N TRP A 508 1.25 9.91 -5.53
CA TRP A 508 2.55 9.24 -5.61
C TRP A 508 3.33 9.66 -6.85
N VAL A 509 2.65 9.84 -8.00
CA VAL A 509 3.28 10.39 -9.21
C VAL A 509 3.85 11.79 -8.94
N ALA A 510 3.10 12.66 -8.26
CA ALA A 510 3.57 14.00 -7.89
C ALA A 510 4.76 13.96 -6.92
N VAL A 511 4.79 13.01 -5.96
CA VAL A 511 5.94 12.81 -5.07
C VAL A 511 7.20 12.46 -5.87
N VAL A 512 7.09 11.58 -6.87
CA VAL A 512 8.22 11.24 -7.75
C VAL A 512 8.70 12.47 -8.49
N VAL A 513 7.81 13.14 -9.23
CA VAL A 513 8.15 14.31 -10.04
C VAL A 513 8.76 15.43 -9.20
N HIS A 514 8.17 15.75 -8.05
CA HIS A 514 8.70 16.80 -7.19
C HIS A 514 10.04 16.43 -6.54
N SER A 515 10.27 15.14 -6.27
CA SER A 515 11.57 14.67 -5.81
C SER A 515 12.66 14.82 -6.88
N HIS A 516 12.32 14.65 -8.16
CA HIS A 516 13.23 14.95 -9.27
C HIS A 516 13.55 16.44 -9.36
N GLU A 517 12.56 17.32 -9.15
CA GLU A 517 12.74 18.78 -9.14
C GLU A 517 13.62 19.26 -7.99
N LEU A 518 13.51 18.64 -6.80
CA LEU A 518 14.27 19.03 -5.60
C LEU A 518 15.66 18.39 -5.52
N ALA A 519 15.86 17.23 -6.14
CA ALA A 519 17.09 16.48 -5.99
C ALA A 519 18.21 17.02 -6.86
N PRO A 520 19.40 17.31 -6.29
CA PRO A 520 20.58 17.59 -7.10
C PRO A 520 21.01 16.35 -7.88
N GLU A 521 21.81 16.55 -8.93
CA GLU A 521 22.27 15.46 -9.79
C GLU A 521 22.92 14.32 -8.99
N GLY A 522 22.45 13.10 -9.25
CA GLY A 522 22.89 11.88 -8.56
C GLY A 522 22.24 11.62 -7.19
N LEU A 523 21.35 12.48 -6.68
CA LEU A 523 20.63 12.28 -5.41
C LEU A 523 19.13 11.99 -5.56
N THR A 524 18.61 11.94 -6.79
CA THR A 524 17.19 11.71 -7.07
C THR A 524 16.62 10.48 -6.37
N ALA A 525 17.28 9.32 -6.51
CA ALA A 525 16.85 8.08 -5.89
C ALA A 525 16.84 8.20 -4.34
N THR A 526 17.78 8.95 -3.77
CA THR A 526 17.85 9.21 -2.32
C THR A 526 16.66 10.04 -1.85
N VAL A 527 16.30 11.12 -2.55
CA VAL A 527 15.16 11.98 -2.17
C VAL A 527 13.84 11.22 -2.25
N ILE A 528 13.63 10.45 -3.32
CA ILE A 528 12.41 9.64 -3.46
C ILE A 528 12.34 8.56 -2.37
N SER A 529 13.46 7.88 -2.11
CA SER A 529 13.56 6.86 -1.07
C SER A 529 13.31 7.44 0.33
N LEU A 530 13.76 8.67 0.58
CA LEU A 530 13.47 9.41 1.81
C LEU A 530 11.97 9.75 1.90
N ALA A 531 11.37 10.28 0.84
CA ALA A 531 9.95 10.60 0.80
C ALA A 531 9.07 9.36 1.04
N GLY A 532 9.39 8.23 0.41
CA GLY A 532 8.70 6.95 0.65
C GLY A 532 8.90 6.42 2.06
N SER A 533 10.09 6.59 2.64
CA SER A 533 10.34 6.21 4.04
C SER A 533 9.50 7.05 5.00
N ILE A 534 9.41 8.36 4.77
CA ILE A 534 8.58 9.26 5.56
C ILE A 534 7.10 8.89 5.43
N HIS A 535 6.59 8.70 4.21
CA HIS A 535 5.17 8.42 3.97
C HIS A 535 4.75 7.05 4.55
N TYR A 536 5.43 5.97 4.13
CA TYR A 536 5.01 4.60 4.41
C TYR A 536 5.50 4.05 5.77
N HIS A 537 6.42 4.74 6.45
CA HIS A 537 6.89 4.34 7.78
C HIS A 537 6.55 5.37 8.86
N LEU A 538 7.14 6.57 8.82
CA LEU A 538 6.90 7.57 9.88
C LEU A 538 5.44 8.06 9.89
N GLY A 539 4.89 8.38 8.72
CA GLY A 539 3.48 8.69 8.52
C GLY A 539 2.62 7.50 8.94
N LYS A 540 3.01 6.28 8.55
CA LYS A 540 2.30 5.06 8.96
C LYS A 540 2.19 4.90 10.47
N THR A 541 3.32 4.93 11.17
CA THR A 541 3.38 4.83 12.64
C THR A 541 2.55 5.91 13.32
N SER A 542 2.70 7.17 12.89
CA SER A 542 1.95 8.29 13.48
C SER A 542 0.44 8.16 13.25
N GLY A 543 0.00 7.80 12.04
CA GLY A 543 -1.41 7.63 11.72
C GLY A 543 -2.06 6.47 12.48
N SER A 544 -1.35 5.35 12.63
CA SER A 544 -1.80 4.21 13.44
C SER A 544 -1.92 4.58 14.92
N LEU A 545 -0.93 5.29 15.47
CA LEU A 545 -0.91 5.68 16.89
C LEU A 545 -2.01 6.71 17.20
N ILE A 546 -2.04 7.81 16.45
CA ILE A 546 -3.04 8.88 16.63
C ILE A 546 -4.44 8.33 16.42
N GLY A 547 -4.65 7.55 15.35
CA GLY A 547 -5.94 6.93 15.07
C GLY A 547 -6.38 5.96 16.15
N GLY A 548 -5.49 5.08 16.61
CA GLY A 548 -5.80 4.09 17.64
C GLY A 548 -6.20 4.73 18.98
N LEU A 549 -5.50 5.79 19.40
CA LEU A 549 -5.81 6.53 20.63
C LEU A 549 -7.15 7.27 20.56
N ILE A 550 -7.45 7.91 19.43
CA ILE A 550 -8.71 8.66 19.28
C ILE A 550 -9.89 7.70 19.11
N MET A 551 -9.73 6.62 18.34
CA MET A 551 -10.81 5.66 18.15
C MET A 551 -11.18 4.92 19.43
N SER A 552 -10.21 4.59 20.29
CA SER A 552 -10.49 3.92 21.57
C SER A 552 -11.14 4.83 22.60
N SER A 553 -10.80 6.12 22.61
CA SER A 553 -11.32 7.08 23.59
C SER A 553 -12.64 7.75 23.18
N SER A 554 -12.79 8.05 21.89
CA SER A 554 -13.86 8.95 21.38
C SER A 554 -14.69 8.33 20.24
N GLY A 555 -14.41 7.08 19.86
CA GLY A 555 -15.09 6.37 18.78
C GLY A 555 -14.69 6.82 17.36
N GLY A 556 -15.19 6.09 16.35
CA GLY A 556 -14.80 6.29 14.95
C GLY A 556 -15.21 7.64 14.35
N ARG A 557 -16.46 8.08 14.56
CA ARG A 557 -16.97 9.34 13.96
C ARG A 557 -16.12 10.55 14.32
N VAL A 558 -15.69 10.65 15.58
CA VAL A 558 -14.84 11.74 16.08
C VAL A 558 -13.44 11.61 15.52
N ALA A 559 -12.86 10.40 15.49
CA ALA A 559 -11.53 10.15 14.93
C ALA A 559 -11.42 10.63 13.47
N PHE A 560 -12.41 10.32 12.63
CA PHE A 560 -12.47 10.78 11.25
C PHE A 560 -12.57 12.32 11.13
N ARG A 561 -13.30 13.01 12.02
CA ARG A 561 -13.35 14.49 12.04
C ARG A 561 -12.02 15.10 12.41
N VAL A 562 -11.38 14.58 13.46
CA VAL A 562 -10.08 15.08 13.93
C VAL A 562 -9.03 14.94 12.83
N MET A 563 -8.99 13.79 12.15
CA MET A 563 -8.07 13.59 11.01
C MET A 563 -8.37 14.56 9.86
N GLY A 564 -9.65 14.80 9.56
CA GLY A 564 -10.05 15.78 8.56
C GLY A 564 -9.63 17.21 8.93
N ILE A 565 -9.76 17.61 10.20
CA ILE A 565 -9.30 18.93 10.69
C ILE A 565 -7.78 19.07 10.56
N ILE A 566 -7.02 18.03 10.94
CA ILE A 566 -5.55 18.02 10.77
C ILE A 566 -5.19 18.19 9.30
N CYS A 567 -5.85 17.47 8.39
CA CYS A 567 -5.62 17.61 6.94
C CYS A 567 -5.99 19.00 6.43
N LEU A 568 -7.08 19.59 6.92
CA LEU A 568 -7.53 20.92 6.52
C LEU A 568 -6.55 22.02 6.95
N ILE A 569 -6.11 21.99 8.22
CA ILE A 569 -5.09 22.92 8.73
C ILE A 569 -3.81 22.77 7.90
N SER A 570 -3.40 21.53 7.63
CA SER A 570 -2.22 21.24 6.82
C SER A 570 -2.35 21.78 5.39
N ALA A 571 -3.53 21.65 4.77
CA ALA A 571 -3.79 22.16 3.43
C ALA A 571 -3.67 23.69 3.39
N VAL A 572 -4.22 24.39 4.39
CA VAL A 572 -4.14 25.84 4.51
C VAL A 572 -2.68 26.29 4.71
N LEU A 573 -1.96 25.67 5.65
CA LEU A 573 -0.55 26.01 5.93
C LEU A 573 0.35 25.77 4.71
N TYR A 574 0.20 24.64 4.03
CA TYR A 574 1.00 24.34 2.85
C TYR A 574 0.64 25.25 1.66
N SER A 575 -0.64 25.58 1.47
CA SER A 575 -1.08 26.55 0.47
C SER A 575 -0.53 27.95 0.74
N LEU A 576 -0.53 28.38 2.01
CA LEU A 576 0.07 29.65 2.42
C LEU A 576 1.58 29.67 2.17
N TYR A 577 2.28 28.57 2.46
CA TYR A 577 3.70 28.43 2.13
C TYR A 577 3.95 28.56 0.61
N LEU A 578 3.17 27.87 -0.22
CA LEU A 578 3.29 27.97 -1.67
C LEU A 578 2.96 29.38 -2.18
N TYR A 579 1.97 30.04 -1.58
CA TYR A 579 1.62 31.43 -1.90
C TYR A 579 2.77 32.38 -1.57
N ILE A 580 3.28 32.36 -0.34
CA ILE A 580 4.41 33.19 0.12
C ILE A 580 5.63 32.94 -0.76
N ARG A 581 5.95 31.68 -1.06
CA ARG A 581 7.10 31.34 -1.88
C ARG A 581 6.97 31.90 -3.30
N ARG A 582 5.78 31.82 -3.90
CA ARG A 582 5.50 32.43 -5.21
C ARG A 582 5.59 33.95 -5.18
N THR A 583 5.05 34.61 -4.16
CA THR A 583 5.03 36.08 -4.11
C THR A 583 6.37 36.70 -3.70
N CYS A 584 7.12 36.08 -2.78
CA CYS A 584 8.34 36.66 -2.23
C CYS A 584 9.60 36.37 -3.06
N PHE A 585 9.66 35.26 -3.82
CA PHE A 585 10.87 34.85 -4.54
C PHE A 585 10.82 35.07 -6.07
N VAL A 586 9.65 35.42 -6.63
CA VAL A 586 9.54 35.81 -8.05
C VAL A 586 10.05 37.24 -8.30
N VAL A 587 10.28 38.04 -7.25
CA VAL A 587 10.75 39.44 -7.37
C VAL A 587 12.29 39.56 -7.52
N THR A 588 13.05 38.46 -7.47
CA THR A 588 14.53 38.48 -7.58
C THR A 588 15.08 37.70 -8.78
N GLN A 589 14.56 37.97 -9.98
CA GLN A 589 15.37 37.84 -11.20
C GLN A 589 15.39 39.21 -11.90
N PRO A 590 16.46 40.01 -11.78
CA PRO A 590 16.75 40.98 -12.82
C PRO A 590 17.05 40.19 -14.09
N VAL A 591 16.40 40.60 -15.18
CA VAL A 591 16.65 40.13 -16.53
C VAL A 591 18.07 40.56 -16.92
N GLU A 592 19.05 39.72 -16.63
CA GLU A 592 20.36 39.72 -17.27
C GLU A 592 20.61 38.29 -17.74
N ASN A 593 20.11 37.97 -18.93
CA ASN A 593 20.68 36.99 -19.88
C ASN A 593 19.81 36.87 -21.14
N GLU A 594 19.48 38.01 -21.77
CA GLU A 594 19.19 38.04 -23.22
C GLU A 594 20.44 38.37 -24.05
N GLY A 595 21.56 38.74 -23.41
CA GLY A 595 22.82 39.07 -24.09
C GLY A 595 23.71 37.86 -24.46
N ALA A 596 23.66 36.76 -23.70
CA ALA A 596 24.57 35.62 -23.91
C ALA A 596 24.13 34.69 -25.06
N VAL A 597 22.83 34.64 -25.37
CA VAL A 597 22.32 33.78 -26.47
C VAL A 597 22.55 34.44 -27.83
N GLN A 598 22.52 35.77 -27.93
CA GLN A 598 22.82 36.48 -29.18
C GLN A 598 24.31 36.47 -29.55
N GLU A 599 25.22 36.30 -28.59
CA GLU A 599 26.65 36.16 -28.87
C GLU A 599 27.01 34.76 -29.40
N GLU A 600 26.39 33.69 -28.89
CA GLU A 600 26.61 32.33 -29.44
C GLU A 600 25.97 32.16 -30.83
N GLU A 601 24.81 32.78 -31.09
CA GLU A 601 24.14 32.70 -32.41
C GLU A 601 24.90 33.50 -33.48
N LYS A 602 25.41 34.70 -33.14
CA LYS A 602 26.29 35.49 -34.04
C LYS A 602 27.65 34.82 -34.26
N THR A 603 28.21 34.16 -33.26
CA THR A 603 29.49 33.45 -33.41
C THR A 603 29.32 32.20 -34.29
N GLY A 604 28.18 31.51 -34.20
CA GLY A 604 27.81 30.40 -35.08
C GLY A 604 27.57 30.83 -36.54
N GLU A 605 26.90 31.96 -36.77
CA GLU A 605 26.71 32.51 -38.13
C GLU A 605 28.01 33.00 -38.76
N ILE A 606 28.92 33.62 -37.98
CA ILE A 606 30.24 34.03 -38.46
C ILE A 606 31.11 32.81 -38.81
N TYR A 607 31.06 31.74 -38.00
CA TYR A 607 31.76 30.48 -38.32
C TYR A 607 31.21 29.81 -39.59
N ALA A 608 29.88 29.82 -39.79
CA ALA A 608 29.27 29.28 -41.01
C ALA A 608 29.68 30.07 -42.27
N LEU A 609 29.67 31.41 -42.20
CA LEU A 609 30.07 32.29 -43.31
C LEU A 609 31.57 32.21 -43.65
N VAL A 610 32.43 32.02 -42.64
CA VAL A 610 33.88 31.82 -42.86
C VAL A 610 34.14 30.46 -43.50
N THR A 611 33.43 29.42 -43.08
CA THR A 611 33.58 28.06 -43.64
C THR A 611 33.10 27.99 -45.09
N GLU A 612 32.02 28.69 -45.43
CA GLU A 612 31.50 28.76 -46.79
C GLU A 612 32.46 29.50 -47.74
N LYS A 613 33.07 30.61 -47.29
CA LYS A 613 34.09 31.33 -48.07
C LYS A 613 35.43 30.59 -48.20
N VAL A 614 35.84 29.83 -47.19
CA VAL A 614 37.06 29.01 -47.28
C VAL A 614 36.89 27.87 -48.30
N ASN A 615 35.71 27.24 -48.33
CA ASN A 615 35.37 26.22 -49.32
C ASN A 615 35.26 26.78 -50.75
N GLU A 616 34.79 28.02 -50.92
CA GLU A 616 34.72 28.69 -52.23
C GLU A 616 36.11 29.08 -52.77
N ILE A 617 37.09 29.35 -51.88
CA ILE A 617 38.48 29.64 -52.24
C ILE A 617 39.27 28.36 -52.54
N GLU A 618 39.00 27.25 -51.85
CA GLU A 618 39.60 25.94 -52.18
C GLU A 618 39.07 25.38 -53.50
N PHE A 619 37.80 25.62 -53.86
CA PHE A 619 37.24 25.17 -55.13
C PHE A 619 37.77 25.94 -56.35
N LYS A 620 38.26 27.18 -56.17
CA LYS A 620 38.88 27.99 -57.24
C LYS A 620 40.36 27.70 -57.48
N ASN A 621 41.01 26.94 -56.60
CA ASN A 621 42.43 26.57 -56.76
C ASN A 621 42.62 25.15 -57.33
N HIS A 622 41.53 24.43 -57.65
CA HIS A 622 41.54 23.08 -58.23
C HIS A 622 40.83 22.93 -59.58
N LEU A 623 40.57 24.04 -60.27
CA LEU A 623 40.29 24.15 -61.71
C LEU A 623 41.33 25.06 -62.33
#